data_AF-A0A328C6I8-F1
#
_entry.id   AF-A0A328C6I8-F1
#
_cell.length_a   1.000
_cell.length_b   1.000
_cell.length_c   1.000
_cell.angle_alpha   90.00
_cell.angle_beta   90.00
_cell.angle_gamma   90.00
#
_symmetry.space_group_name_H-M   'P 1'
#
loop_
_entity.id
_entity.type
_entity.pdbx_description
1 polymer ?
#
loop_
_entity_poly.entity_id
_entity_poly.type
_entity_poly.pdbx_seq_one_letter_code
_entity_poly.pdbx_strand_id
1 'polypeptide(L)'
;MRFDVNVVEVCEVRTPKGKAPVRWLPVTARAIDTDENCGHIVDLDRARWQIKEYFKSLKTGSTYLNSQHRSAHTRLATLSVKAMVAWNLFVIRYLVATTKTSKAAAGSHPHNLRF
;
A
#
# COMPACT_ATOMS: atom_id res chain seq x y z
N MET A 1 3.56 31.80 -8.65
CA MET A 1 3.92 30.60 -9.43
C MET A 1 2.75 29.63 -9.34
N ARG A 2 2.18 29.19 -10.47
CA ARG A 2 1.01 28.30 -10.53
C ARG A 2 1.51 26.96 -11.07
N PHE A 3 1.10 25.85 -10.46
CA PHE A 3 1.47 24.50 -10.88
C PHE A 3 0.21 23.78 -11.34
N ASP A 4 0.23 23.25 -12.56
CA ASP A 4 -0.83 22.39 -13.07
C ASP A 4 -0.59 20.96 -12.63
N VAL A 5 -1.64 20.32 -12.12
CA VAL A 5 -1.61 18.94 -11.63
C VAL A 5 -2.87 18.21 -12.07
N ASN A 6 -2.75 16.91 -12.25
CA ASN A 6 -3.89 16.03 -12.52
C ASN A 6 -4.42 15.47 -11.21
N VAL A 7 -5.73 15.25 -11.15
CA VAL A 7 -6.41 14.63 -10.02
C VAL A 7 -7.29 13.52 -10.56
N VAL A 8 -7.17 12.33 -9.97
CA VAL A 8 -8.06 11.20 -10.24
C VAL A 8 -9.04 11.09 -9.08
N GLU A 9 -10.33 10.91 -9.36
CA GLU A 9 -11.32 10.61 -8.32
C GLU A 9 -11.63 9.13 -8.30
N VAL A 10 -11.52 8.52 -7.12
CA VAL A 10 -11.88 7.12 -6.91
C VAL A 10 -12.99 7.08 -5.88
N CYS A 11 -14.14 6.51 -6.28
CA CYS A 11 -15.34 6.39 -5.45
C CYS A 11 -15.88 4.96 -5.50
N GLU A 12 -16.30 4.45 -4.34
CA GLU A 12 -16.97 3.16 -4.24
C GLU A 12 -18.39 3.21 -4.86
N VAL A 13 -18.61 2.44 -5.93
CA VAL A 13 -19.88 2.46 -6.69
C VAL A 13 -21.04 1.80 -5.92
N ARG A 14 -20.77 0.71 -5.17
CA ARG A 14 -21.80 -0.09 -4.47
C ARG A 14 -21.57 -0.10 -2.97
N THR A 15 -21.72 1.06 -2.34
CA THR A 15 -21.56 1.18 -0.89
C THR A 15 -22.60 0.37 -0.13
N PRO A 16 -22.20 -0.42 0.89
CA PRO A 16 -23.14 -1.12 1.76
C PRO A 16 -24.10 -0.17 2.47
N LYS A 17 -25.35 -0.60 2.66
CA LYS A 17 -26.39 0.20 3.33
C LYS A 17 -25.91 0.65 4.72
N GLY A 18 -26.02 1.96 4.98
CA GLY A 18 -25.64 2.56 6.26
C GLY A 18 -24.14 2.84 6.43
N LYS A 19 -23.31 2.66 5.39
CA LYS A 19 -21.89 3.07 5.40
C LYS A 19 -21.64 4.22 4.42
N ALA A 20 -20.61 5.01 4.69
CA ALA A 20 -20.12 6.02 3.76
C ALA A 20 -19.25 5.36 2.67
N PRO A 21 -19.30 5.83 1.41
CA PRO A 21 -18.47 5.31 0.33
C PRO A 21 -16.99 5.55 0.63
N VAL A 22 -16.14 4.57 0.31
CA VAL A 22 -14.71 4.84 0.22
C VAL A 22 -14.48 5.81 -0.96
N ARG A 23 -13.86 6.96 -0.66
CA ARG A 23 -13.51 7.98 -1.64
C ARG A 23 -12.13 8.53 -1.39
N TRP A 24 -11.32 8.68 -2.44
CA TRP A 24 -10.03 9.37 -2.34
C TRP A 24 -9.64 10.03 -3.67
N LEU A 25 -8.73 11.01 -3.58
CA LEU A 25 -8.33 11.89 -4.67
C LEU A 25 -6.81 11.86 -4.86
N PRO A 26 -6.22 10.87 -5.55
CA PRO A 26 -4.80 10.90 -5.87
C PRO A 26 -4.45 12.11 -6.74
N VAL A 27 -3.48 12.89 -6.29
CA VAL A 27 -2.90 14.01 -7.06
C VAL A 27 -1.63 13.51 -7.74
N THR A 28 -1.47 13.81 -9.03
CA THR A 28 -0.41 13.22 -9.85
C THR A 28 0.04 14.16 -10.96
N ALA A 29 1.30 14.05 -11.36
CA ALA A 29 1.84 14.69 -12.56
C ALA A 29 1.73 13.80 -13.81
N ARG A 30 1.19 12.59 -13.66
CA ARG A 30 1.05 11.61 -14.76
C ARG A 30 -0.18 11.93 -15.61
N ALA A 31 -0.15 11.50 -16.86
CA ALA A 31 -1.27 11.56 -17.80
C ALA A 31 -2.53 10.88 -17.24
N ILE A 32 -3.70 11.40 -17.62
CA ILE A 32 -5.03 10.87 -17.23
C ILE A 32 -5.96 10.70 -18.45
N ASP A 33 -5.39 10.64 -19.66
CA ASP A 33 -6.16 10.70 -20.92
C ASP A 33 -6.97 9.43 -21.23
N THR A 34 -6.68 8.32 -20.56
CA THR A 34 -7.35 7.03 -20.78
C THR A 34 -7.69 6.34 -19.47
N ASP A 35 -8.64 5.41 -19.52
CA ASP A 35 -9.03 4.61 -18.36
C ASP A 35 -7.86 3.79 -17.81
N GLU A 36 -6.96 3.30 -18.67
CA GLU A 36 -5.75 2.59 -18.26
C GLU A 36 -4.77 3.49 -17.50
N ASN A 37 -4.64 4.75 -17.93
CA ASN A 37 -3.80 5.73 -17.23
C ASN A 37 -4.35 5.96 -15.80
N CYS A 38 -5.66 6.18 -15.69
CA CYS A 38 -6.34 6.34 -14.41
C CYS A 38 -6.21 5.09 -13.54
N GLY A 39 -6.46 3.89 -14.10
CA GLY A 39 -6.31 2.62 -13.40
C GLY A 39 -4.91 2.42 -12.83
N HIS A 40 -3.87 2.74 -13.60
CA HIS A 40 -2.48 2.64 -13.13
C HIS A 40 -2.18 3.63 -11.99
N ILE A 41 -2.72 4.84 -12.02
CA ILE A 41 -2.59 5.80 -10.91
C ILE A 41 -3.25 5.24 -9.64
N VAL A 42 -4.43 4.64 -9.78
CA VAL A 42 -5.14 3.99 -8.67
C VAL A 42 -4.32 2.82 -8.10
N ASP A 43 -3.71 1.99 -8.95
CA ASP A 43 -2.90 0.86 -8.51
C ASP A 43 -1.61 1.30 -7.79
N LEU A 44 -0.97 2.38 -8.24
CA LEU A 44 0.16 2.97 -7.53
C LEU A 44 -0.25 3.51 -6.15
N ASP A 45 -1.38 4.22 -6.07
CA ASP A 45 -1.84 4.74 -4.78
C ASP A 45 -2.29 3.61 -3.83
N ARG A 46 -2.85 2.51 -4.37
CA ARG A 46 -3.11 1.28 -3.59
C ARG A 46 -1.80 0.65 -3.09
N ALA A 47 -0.77 0.59 -3.93
CA ALA A 47 0.54 0.05 -3.55
C ALA A 47 1.19 0.87 -2.43
N ARG A 48 0.83 2.15 -2.25
CA ARG A 48 1.26 2.97 -1.11
C ARG A 48 0.97 2.31 0.24
N TRP A 49 -0.07 1.49 0.36
CA TRP A 49 -0.37 0.81 1.63
C TRP A 49 0.73 -0.17 2.06
N GLN A 50 1.53 -0.70 1.12
CA GLN A 50 2.61 -1.64 1.41
C GLN A 50 3.64 -1.08 2.39
N ILE A 51 3.91 0.24 2.35
CA ILE A 51 4.84 0.86 3.30
C ILE A 51 4.33 0.77 4.75
N LYS A 52 3.01 0.80 4.97
CA LYS A 52 2.42 0.65 6.30
C LYS A 52 2.61 -0.77 6.82
N GLU A 53 2.45 -1.78 5.96
CA GLU A 53 2.73 -3.17 6.32
C GLU A 53 4.21 -3.39 6.63
N TYR A 54 5.13 -2.77 5.87
CA TYR A 54 6.55 -2.79 6.23
C TYR A 54 6.82 -2.16 7.60
N PHE A 55 6.28 -0.96 7.88
CA PHE A 55 6.46 -0.32 9.19
C PHE A 55 5.83 -1.13 10.34
N LYS A 56 4.74 -1.86 10.08
CA LYS A 56 4.17 -2.82 11.04
C LYS A 56 5.12 -3.99 11.28
N SER A 57 5.70 -4.55 10.24
CA SER A 57 6.76 -5.58 10.35
C SER A 57 7.97 -5.05 11.11
N LEU A 58 8.35 -3.79 10.93
CA LEU A 58 9.47 -3.18 11.66
C LEU A 58 9.15 -2.98 13.14
N LYS A 59 8.05 -2.29 13.44
CA LYS A 59 7.73 -1.90 14.82
C LYS A 59 7.33 -3.10 15.67
N THR A 60 6.41 -3.92 15.16
CA THR A 60 5.81 -5.03 15.90
C THR A 60 6.45 -6.36 15.53
N GLY A 61 6.58 -6.66 14.23
CA GLY A 61 7.06 -7.96 13.75
C GLY A 61 8.51 -8.27 14.13
N SER A 62 9.38 -7.28 14.05
CA SER A 62 10.79 -7.40 14.44
C SER A 62 11.02 -7.13 15.93
N THR A 63 9.97 -6.80 16.69
CA THR A 63 10.01 -6.43 18.12
C THR A 63 10.90 -5.21 18.45
N TYR A 64 11.18 -4.34 17.47
CA TYR A 64 12.03 -3.16 17.67
C TYR A 64 11.52 -2.24 18.80
N LEU A 65 10.20 -2.06 18.93
CA LEU A 65 9.63 -1.21 19.99
C LEU A 65 9.88 -1.74 21.41
N ASN A 66 10.24 -3.02 21.57
CA ASN A 66 10.52 -3.63 22.87
C ASN A 66 11.99 -3.45 23.30
N SER A 67 12.84 -2.90 22.44
CA SER A 67 14.26 -2.68 22.73
C SER A 67 14.45 -1.48 23.66
N GLN A 68 14.89 -1.71 24.91
CA GLN A 68 15.09 -0.67 25.93
C GLN A 68 16.46 0.03 25.86
N HIS A 69 16.96 0.34 24.66
CA HIS A 69 18.25 1.03 24.54
C HIS A 69 18.12 2.51 24.88
N ARG A 70 18.98 3.01 25.79
CA ARG A 70 18.95 4.40 26.26
C ARG A 70 19.80 5.37 25.42
N SER A 71 20.82 4.87 24.70
CA SER A 71 21.68 5.71 23.86
C SER A 71 21.11 5.85 22.43
N ALA A 72 21.33 7.01 21.80
CA ALA A 72 20.94 7.22 20.40
C ALA A 72 21.71 6.28 19.45
N HIS A 73 23.00 6.08 19.70
CA HIS A 73 23.86 5.21 18.90
C HIS A 73 23.38 3.76 18.88
N THR A 74 23.11 3.18 20.06
CA THR A 74 22.63 1.79 20.16
C THR A 74 21.23 1.64 19.57
N ARG A 75 20.36 2.66 19.68
CA ARG A 75 19.05 2.63 19.01
C ARG A 75 19.16 2.59 17.49
N LEU A 76 20.04 3.40 16.91
CA LEU A 76 20.27 3.42 15.46
C LEU A 76 20.89 2.11 14.98
N ALA A 77 21.88 1.57 15.70
CA ALA A 77 22.48 0.27 15.36
C ALA A 77 21.44 -0.87 15.40
N THR A 78 20.63 -0.93 16.46
CA THR A 78 19.55 -1.92 16.57
C THR A 78 18.50 -1.73 15.48
N LEU A 79 18.15 -0.48 15.14
CA LEU A 79 17.21 -0.19 14.06
C LEU A 79 17.72 -0.73 12.72
N SER A 80 19.00 -0.56 12.39
CA SER A 80 19.59 -1.07 11.14
C SER A 80 19.44 -2.59 11.02
N VAL A 81 19.77 -3.33 12.08
CA VAL A 81 19.62 -4.80 12.10
C VAL A 81 18.15 -5.20 12.00
N LYS A 82 17.28 -4.54 12.77
CA LYS A 82 15.84 -4.84 12.80
C LYS A 82 15.14 -4.48 11.49
N ALA A 83 15.59 -3.46 10.78
CA ALA A 83 15.09 -3.08 9.46
C ALA A 83 15.30 -4.20 8.43
N MET A 84 16.45 -4.87 8.46
CA MET A 84 16.74 -6.00 7.58
C MET A 84 15.86 -7.23 7.92
N VAL A 85 15.69 -7.53 9.21
CA VAL A 85 14.78 -8.61 9.66
C VAL A 85 13.32 -8.30 9.25
N ALA A 86 12.88 -7.06 9.47
CA ALA A 86 11.54 -6.61 9.11
C ALA A 86 11.27 -6.70 7.60
N TRP A 87 12.28 -6.41 6.78
CA TRP A 87 12.19 -6.57 5.33
C TRP A 87 11.95 -8.03 4.94
N ASN A 88 12.73 -8.97 5.49
CA ASN A 88 12.54 -10.40 5.21
C ASN A 88 11.14 -10.89 5.63
N LEU A 89 10.67 -10.50 6.83
CA LEU A 89 9.32 -10.81 7.30
C LEU A 89 8.24 -10.23 6.37
N PHE A 90 8.43 -8.99 5.92
CA PHE A 90 7.54 -8.33 4.98
C PHE A 90 7.50 -9.06 3.63
N VAL A 91 8.65 -9.37 3.03
CA VAL A 91 8.75 -10.05 1.73
C VAL A 91 8.09 -11.43 1.77
N ILE A 92 8.35 -12.23 2.81
CA ILE A 92 7.73 -13.56 2.93
C ILE A 92 6.20 -13.43 2.97
N ARG A 93 5.67 -12.52 3.80
CA ARG A 93 4.22 -12.27 3.87
C ARG A 93 3.65 -11.77 2.55
N TYR A 94 4.37 -10.87 1.88
CA TYR A 94 3.98 -10.30 0.59
C TYR A 94 3.86 -11.38 -0.48
N LEU A 95 4.88 -12.23 -0.64
CA LEU A 95 4.90 -13.32 -1.63
C LEU A 95 3.77 -14.34 -1.39
N VAL A 96 3.49 -14.68 -0.13
CA VAL A 96 2.37 -15.57 0.21
C VAL A 96 1.03 -14.93 -0.16
N ALA A 97 0.85 -13.64 0.13
CA ALA A 97 -0.39 -12.93 -0.19
C ALA A 97 -0.60 -12.81 -1.71
N THR A 98 0.43 -12.46 -2.48
CA THR A 98 0.32 -12.32 -3.94
C THR A 98 0.07 -13.67 -4.63
N THR A 99 0.67 -14.75 -4.13
CA THR A 99 0.41 -16.11 -4.66
C THR A 99 -1.04 -16.54 -4.44
N LYS A 100 -1.62 -16.20 -3.28
CA LYS A 100 -3.04 -16.48 -3.00
C LYS A 100 -3.97 -15.66 -3.88
N THR A 101 -3.66 -14.39 -4.12
CA THR A 101 -4.42 -13.52 -5.03
C THR A 101 -4.37 -14.01 -6.48
N SER A 102 -3.21 -14.48 -6.96
CA SER A 102 -3.06 -15.05 -8.31
C SER A 102 -3.96 -16.27 -8.54
N LYS A 103 -4.03 -17.19 -7.56
CA LYS A 103 -4.96 -18.35 -7.62
C LYS A 103 -6.43 -17.95 -7.58
N ALA A 104 -6.79 -16.88 -6.85
CA ALA A 104 -8.18 -16.40 -6.78
C ALA A 104 -8.61 -15.66 -8.06
N ALA A 105 -7.70 -14.90 -8.69
CA ALA A 105 -7.97 -14.16 -9.93
C ALA A 105 -8.22 -15.08 -11.15
N ALA A 106 -7.62 -16.28 -11.17
CA ALA A 106 -7.84 -17.26 -12.23
C ALA A 106 -9.26 -17.88 -12.24
N GLY A 107 -10.06 -17.67 -11.19
CA GLY A 107 -11.41 -18.21 -11.05
C GLY A 107 -12.57 -17.22 -11.27
N SER A 108 -12.28 -15.96 -11.59
CA SER A 108 -13.33 -14.92 -11.73
C SER A 108 -13.31 -14.26 -13.11
N HIS A 109 -14.37 -14.47 -13.88
CA HIS A 109 -14.59 -13.84 -15.18
C HIS A 109 -14.55 -12.29 -15.12
N PRO A 110 -14.02 -11.61 -16.16
CA PRO A 110 -13.67 -10.19 -16.14
C PRO A 110 -14.83 -9.25 -16.51
N HIS A 111 -15.96 -9.29 -15.80
CA HIS A 111 -17.13 -8.46 -16.16
C HIS A 111 -17.47 -7.32 -15.17
N ASN A 112 -16.70 -7.12 -14.09
CA ASN A 112 -17.10 -6.24 -12.99
C ASN A 112 -16.08 -5.14 -12.60
N LEU A 113 -15.37 -4.57 -13.58
CA LEU A 113 -14.65 -3.31 -13.39
C LEU A 113 -14.97 -2.41 -14.59
N ARG A 114 -16.14 -1.76 -14.53
CA ARG A 114 -16.37 -0.51 -15.26
C ARG A 114 -16.18 0.62 -14.26
N PHE A 115 -15.26 1.52 -14.60
CA PHE A 115 -15.02 2.78 -13.90
C PHE A 115 -16.29 3.64 -13.90
#